data_AF-A0A971U9F9-F1
#
_entry.id   AF-A0A971U9F9-F1
#
_cell.length_a   1.000
_cell.length_b   1.000
_cell.length_c   1.000
_cell.angle_alpha   90.00
_cell.angle_beta   90.00
_cell.angle_gamma   90.00
#
_symmetry.space_group_name_H-M   'P 1'
#
loop_
_entity.id
_entity.type
_entity.pdbx_description
1 polymer ?
#
loop_
_entity_poly.entity_id
_entity_poly.type
_entity_poly.pdbx_seq_one_letter_code
_entity_poly.pdbx_strand_id
1 'polypeptide(L)' 'MLILTRKQGESITIGDDIRITILDVKGKYVRVGVEAPRSLAVHRQEIVPVAKEEPGK' A
#
# COMPACT_ATOMS: atom_id res chain seq x y z
N MET A 1 -14.35 -1.72 5.66
CA MET A 1 -13.46 -2.58 4.84
C MET A 1 -14.06 -2.68 3.45
N LEU A 2 -13.34 -2.23 2.42
CA LEU A 2 -13.75 -2.34 1.01
C LEU A 2 -12.97 -3.50 0.37
N ILE A 3 -13.66 -4.40 -0.34
CA ILE A 3 -13.07 -5.61 -0.91
C ILE A 3 -13.13 -5.50 -2.42
N LEU A 4 -11.96 -5.54 -3.07
CA LEU A 4 -11.83 -5.41 -4.52
C LEU A 4 -10.95 -6.54 -5.05
N THR A 5 -11.41 -7.23 -6.08
CA THR A 5 -10.60 -8.23 -6.81
C THR A 5 -9.96 -7.55 -8.01
N ARG A 6 -8.64 -7.60 -8.11
CA ARG A 6 -7.84 -7.02 -9.20
C ARG A 6 -7.01 -8.10 -9.88
N LYS A 7 -6.87 -8.01 -11.20
CA LYS A 7 -5.94 -8.80 -12.01
C LYS A 7 -4.59 -8.09 -12.13
N GLN A 8 -3.58 -8.81 -12.62
CA GLN A 8 -2.30 -8.22 -12.98
C GLN A 8 -2.49 -7.04 -13.96
N GLY A 9 -1.80 -5.94 -13.68
CA GLY A 9 -1.90 -4.68 -14.44
C GLY A 9 -3.03 -3.75 -13.99
N GLU A 10 -3.97 -4.21 -13.16
CA GLU A 10 -5.00 -3.32 -12.63
C GLU A 10 -4.51 -2.56 -11.39
N SER A 11 -5.06 -1.35 -11.22
CA SER A 11 -4.75 -0.47 -10.11
C SER A 11 -5.99 -0.06 -9.31
N ILE A 12 -5.76 0.32 -8.06
CA ILE A 12 -6.72 0.90 -7.13
C ILE A 12 -6.17 2.26 -6.74
N THR A 13 -7.00 3.30 -6.75
CA THR A 13 -6.61 4.64 -6.32
C THR A 13 -7.36 4.97 -5.04
N ILE A 14 -6.65 5.52 -4.05
CA ILE A 14 -7.21 5.94 -2.76
C ILE A 14 -6.99 7.45 -2.64
N GLY A 15 -8.07 8.22 -2.61
CA GLY A 15 -7.98 9.68 -2.76
C GLY A 15 -7.37 10.06 -4.10
N ASP A 16 -6.59 11.13 -4.12
CA ASP A 16 -5.93 11.65 -5.32
C ASP A 16 -4.44 11.30 -5.40
N ASP A 17 -3.82 10.96 -4.26
CA ASP A 17 -2.35 10.86 -4.15
C ASP A 17 -1.82 9.42 -4.02
N ILE A 18 -2.69 8.44 -3.75
CA ILE A 18 -2.26 7.06 -3.49
C ILE A 18 -2.75 6.15 -4.60
N ARG A 19 -1.83 5.42 -5.23
CA ARG A 19 -2.13 4.39 -6.23
C ARG A 19 -1.48 3.07 -5.84
N ILE A 20 -2.29 2.02 -5.85
CA ILE A 20 -1.88 0.65 -5.59
C ILE A 20 -2.04 -0.13 -6.89
N THR A 21 -0.96 -0.69 -7.41
CA THR A 21 -0.95 -1.41 -8.69
C THR A 21 -0.55 -2.86 -8.47
N ILE A 22 -1.30 -3.81 -9.04
CA ILE A 22 -0.91 -5.22 -9.04
C ILE A 22 0.08 -5.44 -10.19
N LEU A 23 1.36 -5.52 -9.87
CA LEU A 23 2.42 -5.64 -10.88
C LEU A 23 2.55 -7.07 -11.41
N ASP A 24 2.45 -8.06 -10.52
CA ASP A 24 2.65 -9.47 -10.88
C ASP A 24 1.99 -10.40 -9.87
N VAL A 25 1.48 -11.53 -10.34
CA VAL A 25 0.86 -12.56 -9.50
C VAL A 25 1.55 -13.89 -9.81
N LYS A 26 2.29 -14.42 -8.84
CA LYS A 26 3.01 -15.69 -8.95
C LYS A 26 2.56 -16.64 -7.86
N GLY A 27 1.61 -17.50 -8.19
CA GLY A 27 1.04 -18.48 -7.25
C GLY A 27 0.42 -17.77 -6.05
N LYS A 28 1.08 -17.89 -4.89
CA LYS A 28 0.64 -17.26 -3.63
C LYS A 28 1.26 -15.88 -3.38
N TYR A 29 2.24 -15.46 -4.19
CA TYR A 29 2.91 -14.17 -4.03
C TYR A 29 2.37 -13.15 -5.01
N VAL A 30 2.14 -11.94 -4.52
CA VAL A 30 1.69 -10.81 -5.33
C VAL A 30 2.72 -9.70 -5.20
N ARG A 31 3.20 -9.19 -6.34
CA ARG A 31 3.96 -7.94 -6.38
C ARG A 31 2.98 -6.79 -6.44
N VAL A 32 3.00 -5.96 -5.42
CA VAL A 32 2.18 -4.77 -5.31
C VAL A 32 3.09 -3.55 -5.42
N GLY A 33 2.82 -2.69 -6.38
CA GLY A 33 3.39 -1.35 -6.46
C GLY A 33 2.52 -0.41 -5.62
N VAL A 34 3.14 0.38 -4.76
CA VAL A 34 2.45 1.43 -3.99
C VAL A 34 3.12 2.75 -4.32
N GLU A 35 2.37 3.64 -4.93
CA GLU A 35 2.75 5.03 -5.19
C GLU A 35 1.99 5.89 -4.19
N ALA A 36 2.73 6.66 -3.40
CA ALA A 36 2.20 7.54 -2.39
C ALA A 36 3.12 8.77 -2.27
N PRO A 37 2.60 9.93 -1.81
CA PRO A 37 3.39 11.12 -1.62
C PRO A 37 4.43 10.90 -0.51
N ARG A 38 5.57 11.61 -0.57
CA ARG A 38 6.66 11.48 0.42
C ARG A 38 6.27 11.83 1.85
N SER A 39 5.19 12.60 2.03
CA SER A 39 4.60 12.90 3.34
C SER A 39 3.96 11.68 4.01
N LEU A 40 3.63 10.64 3.24
CA LEU A 40 3.02 9.41 3.73
C LEU A 40 4.03 8.27 3.71
N ALA A 41 4.41 7.79 4.89
CA ALA A 41 5.30 6.65 5.00
C ALA A 41 4.56 5.35 4.68
N VAL A 42 5.13 4.54 3.77
CA VAL A 42 4.60 3.22 3.39
C VAL A 42 5.47 2.16 4.03
N HIS A 43 4.89 1.38 4.94
CA HIS A 43 5.57 0.31 5.67
C HIS A 43 4.94 -1.04 5.37
N ARG A 44 5.76 -2.10 5.46
CA ARG A 44 5.24 -3.47 5.47
C ARG A 44 4.73 -3.78 6.86
N GLN A 45 3.52 -4.32 6.97
CA GLN A 45 2.87 -4.56 8.26
C GLN A 45 3.65 -5.54 9.15
N GLU A 46 4.40 -6.46 8.55
CA GLU A 46 5.26 -7.40 9.26
C GLU A 46 6.61 -6.80 9.69
N ILE A 47 6.98 -5.63 9.16
CA ILE A 47 8.21 -4.89 9.49
C ILE A 47 7.82 -3.51 10.03
N VAL A 48 6.95 -3.48 11.04
CA VAL A 48 6.63 -2.24 11.75
C VAL A 48 7.71 -2.03 12.81
N PRO A 49 8.70 -1.14 12.64
CA PRO A 49 9.17 -0.39 13.78
C PRO A 49 7.97 0.45 14.23
N VAL A 50 7.61 0.33 15.50
CA VAL A 50 6.69 1.25 16.17
C VAL A 50 7.34 2.64 16.10
N ALA A 51 7.17 3.33 14.97
CA ALA A 51 7.56 4.72 14.83
C ALA A 51 6.52 5.50 15.61
N LYS A 52 6.85 5.62 16.91
CA LYS A 52 6.32 6.52 17.92
C LYS A 52 5.20 7.41 17.43
N GLU A 53 4.01 7.17 17.97
CA GLU A 53 3.14 8.27 18.37
C GLU A 53 4.01 9.26 19.16
N GLU A 54 4.45 10.34 18.51
CA GLU A 54 4.83 11.52 19.26
C GLU A 54 3.52 12.08 19.83
N PRO A 55 3.36 12.13 21.17
CA PRO A 55 2.17 12.69 21.77
C PRO A 55 2.09 14.16 21.37
N GLY A 56 1.07 14.50 20.59
CA GLY A 56 0.69 15.87 20.31
C GLY A 56 0.50 16.61 21.63
N LYS A 57 1.25 17.69 21.74
CA LYS A 57 1.31 18.69 22.82
C LYS A 57 -0.05 19.25 23.23
#